data_AF-A0AB38UIR2-F1
#
_entry.id   AF-A0AB38UIR2-F1
#
_cell.length_a   1.000
_cell.length_b   1.000
_cell.length_c   1.000
_cell.angle_alpha   90.00
_cell.angle_beta   90.00
_cell.angle_gamma   90.00
#
_symmetry.space_group_name_H-M   'P 1'
#
loop_
_entity.id
_entity.type
_entity.pdbx_description
1 polymer ?
#
loop_
_entity_poly.entity_id
_entity_poly.type
_entity_poly.pdbx_seq_one_letter_code
_entity_poly.pdbx_strand_id
1 'polypeptide(L)'
;MNNIRRIQYFLFCLLAIGLASCSDDDNNDKKTGYEGILTELAAKVDATTQQLWGTSPSIVNTERADALSTIQGYADKCLDDYFISFLNGFDQASMSMEKSEPILYYYRSAFDRVVDGIKNSKVENGTAEIWLLYNMGYIVKTPSGCFAIDISHRWAKELAPYIDFLCVTHKHSDHYNTDLIQAMFDLGKPVLSNYLKDTTYPYTAKGDKDYEIGKFKIRTCITDHNNSGLSNFVTIFQIDCGDDTGNFVFMHVGDSNFKPEQYTNIAPHVNVLIPRYAPNALTENNILGTGAGQVQPDYVLLSHILEMAHAGVDASRWSLDMALERASKINCDQTYVPMWGEKMVWKNGKLN
;
A
#
# COMPACT_ATOMS: atom_id res chain seq x y z
N MET A 1 -2.58 30.39 22.77
CA MET A 1 -3.54 29.56 22.00
C MET A 1 -3.30 28.05 22.12
N ASN A 2 -2.10 27.55 22.45
CA ASN A 2 -1.85 26.10 22.62
C ASN A 2 -2.41 25.48 23.92
N ASN A 3 -2.59 26.27 24.99
CA ASN A 3 -3.02 25.73 26.29
C ASN A 3 -4.55 25.57 26.41
N ILE A 4 -5.34 26.29 25.61
CA ILE A 4 -6.82 26.17 25.61
C ILE A 4 -7.27 24.92 24.84
N ARG A 5 -6.51 24.50 23.82
CA ARG A 5 -6.79 23.27 23.05
C ARG A 5 -6.44 21.98 23.82
N ARG A 6 -5.38 21.98 24.64
CA ARG A 6 -5.05 20.82 25.50
C ARG A 6 -6.16 20.48 26.53
N ILE A 7 -6.90 21.48 26.99
CA ILE A 7 -8.01 21.29 27.95
C ILE A 7 -9.23 20.65 27.26
N GLN A 8 -9.45 20.89 25.96
CA GLN A 8 -10.51 20.22 25.20
C GLN A 8 -10.24 18.72 25.02
N TYR A 9 -8.99 18.31 24.83
CA TYR A 9 -8.63 16.89 24.69
C TYR A 9 -8.65 16.12 26.01
N PHE A 10 -8.28 16.77 27.13
CA PHE A 10 -8.40 16.16 28.46
C PHE A 10 -9.86 15.93 28.89
N LEU A 11 -10.78 16.80 28.45
CA LEU A 11 -12.22 16.62 28.70
C LEU A 11 -12.81 15.46 27.88
N PHE A 12 -12.30 15.19 26.67
CA PHE A 12 -12.78 14.10 25.83
C PHE A 12 -12.38 12.72 26.35
N CYS A 13 -11.23 12.58 27.02
CA CYS A 13 -10.83 11.30 27.64
C CYS A 13 -11.57 10.99 28.95
N LEU A 14 -12.04 12.01 29.69
CA LEU A 14 -12.75 11.82 30.96
C LEU A 14 -14.23 11.47 30.80
N LEU A 15 -14.85 11.80 29.66
CA LEU A 15 -16.24 11.43 29.36
C LEU A 15 -16.42 9.96 28.94
N ALA A 16 -15.33 9.22 28.68
CA ALA A 16 -15.38 7.82 28.29
C ALA A 16 -15.32 6.83 29.48
N ILE A 17 -15.11 7.30 30.72
CA ILE A 17 -14.85 6.41 31.88
C ILE A 17 -15.95 6.51 32.97
N GLY A 18 -16.95 7.37 32.82
CA GLY A 18 -18.07 7.45 33.77
C GLY A 18 -19.41 7.24 33.10
N LEU A 19 -20.00 6.06 33.26
CA LEU A 19 -21.42 5.81 33.56
C LEU A 19 -21.73 4.31 33.40
N ALA A 20 -21.18 3.50 34.30
CA ALA A 20 -21.80 2.23 34.70
C ALA A 20 -22.63 2.52 35.96
N SER A 21 -23.92 2.81 35.79
CA SER A 21 -24.92 2.79 36.86
C SER A 21 -26.31 2.66 36.25
N CYS A 22 -27.01 1.58 36.62
CA CYS A 22 -28.34 1.19 36.18
C CYS A 22 -29.44 2.22 36.52
N SER A 23 -30.41 2.40 35.63
CA SER A 23 -31.85 2.26 35.92
C SER A 23 -32.67 2.25 34.62
N ASP A 24 -33.66 1.36 34.58
CA ASP A 24 -34.59 1.06 33.49
C ASP A 24 -35.50 2.23 33.04
N ASP A 25 -36.07 2.01 31.85
CA ASP A 25 -37.26 2.62 31.22
C ASP A 25 -37.19 4.08 30.75
N ASP A 26 -36.95 4.27 29.44
CA ASP A 26 -38.04 4.69 28.53
C ASP A 26 -37.58 4.67 27.07
N ASN A 27 -38.39 3.99 26.25
CA ASN A 27 -38.20 3.84 24.83
C ASN A 27 -38.61 5.15 24.12
N ASN A 28 -37.65 6.00 23.75
CA ASN A 28 -37.91 7.04 22.76
C ASN A 28 -36.67 7.37 21.91
N ASP A 29 -36.90 7.24 20.61
CA ASP A 29 -36.05 7.42 19.45
C ASP A 29 -35.19 8.70 19.53
N LYS A 30 -33.90 8.55 19.86
CA LYS A 30 -32.88 9.61 19.72
C LYS A 30 -31.53 9.01 19.37
N LYS A 31 -31.27 8.84 18.06
CA LYS A 31 -29.90 8.78 17.52
C LYS A 31 -29.18 10.14 17.65
N THR A 32 -29.13 10.74 18.85
CA THR A 32 -28.49 12.05 19.11
C THR A 32 -27.36 11.96 20.14
N GLY A 33 -26.70 10.80 20.24
CA GLY A 33 -25.51 10.57 21.08
C GLY A 33 -24.23 10.43 20.26
N TYR A 34 -23.09 10.30 20.95
CA TYR A 34 -21.76 10.08 20.34
C TYR A 34 -21.74 8.90 19.36
N GLU A 35 -22.44 7.80 19.68
CA GLU A 35 -22.58 6.64 18.78
C GLU A 35 -23.32 6.97 17.47
N GLY A 36 -24.28 7.90 17.50
CA GLY A 36 -24.96 8.41 16.30
C GLY A 36 -23.99 9.13 15.37
N ILE A 37 -23.12 9.98 15.95
CA ILE A 37 -22.08 10.71 15.20
C ILE A 37 -21.09 9.73 14.54
N LEU A 38 -20.64 8.72 15.27
CA LEU A 38 -19.75 7.69 14.72
C LEU A 38 -20.42 6.89 13.59
N THR A 39 -21.72 6.61 13.72
CA THR A 39 -22.49 5.90 12.69
C THR A 39 -22.61 6.74 11.41
N GLU A 40 -22.89 8.04 11.53
CA GLU A 40 -22.95 8.96 10.39
C GLU A 40 -21.58 9.13 9.73
N LEU A 41 -20.51 9.18 10.53
CA LEU A 41 -19.14 9.22 10.03
C LEU A 41 -18.81 7.99 9.19
N ALA A 42 -19.07 6.79 9.73
CA ALA A 42 -18.84 5.53 9.05
C ALA A 42 -19.62 5.47 7.73
N ALA A 43 -20.92 5.79 7.76
CA ALA A 43 -21.75 5.81 6.56
C ALA A 43 -21.22 6.76 5.47
N LYS A 44 -20.68 7.93 5.86
CA LYS A 44 -20.07 8.88 4.94
C LYS A 44 -18.77 8.34 4.34
N VAL A 45 -17.89 7.77 5.16
CA VAL A 45 -16.64 7.17 4.70
C VAL A 45 -16.92 5.99 3.78
N ASP A 46 -17.87 5.12 4.13
CA ASP A 46 -18.31 4.00 3.30
C ASP A 46 -18.83 4.48 1.94
N ALA A 47 -19.67 5.53 1.91
CA ALA A 47 -20.16 6.09 0.65
C ALA A 47 -19.02 6.60 -0.25
N THR A 48 -18.07 7.38 0.30
CA THR A 48 -16.88 7.84 -0.44
C THR A 48 -16.04 6.66 -0.95
N THR A 49 -15.87 5.65 -0.11
CA THR A 49 -15.04 4.47 -0.38
C THR A 49 -15.66 3.61 -1.49
N GLN A 50 -16.97 3.37 -1.44
CA GLN A 50 -17.68 2.64 -2.50
C GLN A 50 -17.73 3.43 -3.80
N GLN A 51 -17.85 4.77 -3.74
CA GLN A 51 -17.74 5.63 -4.92
C GLN A 51 -16.37 5.44 -5.59
N LEU A 52 -15.27 5.56 -4.82
CA LEU A 52 -13.92 5.34 -5.35
C LEU A 52 -13.78 3.93 -5.97
N TRP A 53 -14.15 2.89 -5.24
CA TRP A 53 -14.00 1.50 -5.68
C TRP A 53 -14.96 1.08 -6.80
N GLY A 54 -15.99 1.88 -7.07
CA GLY A 54 -16.84 1.77 -8.25
C GLY A 54 -16.21 2.37 -9.52
N THR A 55 -15.13 3.14 -9.38
CA THR A 55 -14.36 3.68 -10.51
C THR A 55 -13.16 2.78 -10.87
N SER A 56 -12.41 3.15 -11.91
CA SER A 56 -11.13 2.51 -12.26
C SER A 56 -10.00 3.55 -12.22
N PRO A 57 -8.80 3.19 -11.73
CA PRO A 57 -7.60 4.03 -11.83
C PRO A 57 -7.24 4.45 -13.26
N SER A 58 -7.71 3.70 -14.26
CA SER A 58 -7.51 4.02 -15.68
C SER A 58 -8.41 5.13 -16.21
N ILE A 59 -9.43 5.54 -15.44
CA ILE A 59 -10.43 6.53 -15.85
C ILE A 59 -10.33 7.75 -14.94
N VAL A 60 -9.90 8.88 -15.50
CA VAL A 60 -9.96 10.17 -14.81
C VAL A 60 -11.29 10.83 -15.16
N ASN A 61 -12.29 10.62 -14.30
CA ASN A 61 -13.60 11.27 -14.40
C ASN A 61 -13.92 12.07 -13.12
N THR A 62 -14.99 12.87 -13.17
CA THR A 62 -15.41 13.70 -12.03
C THR A 62 -15.74 12.86 -10.80
N GLU A 63 -16.39 11.71 -10.97
CA GLU A 63 -16.74 10.81 -9.87
C GLU A 63 -15.51 10.32 -9.10
N ARG A 64 -14.45 9.90 -9.81
CA ARG A 64 -13.18 9.51 -9.20
C ARG A 64 -12.49 10.70 -8.55
N ALA A 65 -12.43 11.82 -9.24
CA ALA A 65 -11.77 13.03 -8.74
C ALA A 65 -12.42 13.52 -7.43
N ASP A 66 -13.75 13.52 -7.34
CA ASP A 66 -14.50 13.90 -6.13
C ASP A 66 -14.22 12.94 -4.96
N ALA A 67 -14.15 11.64 -5.23
CA ALA A 67 -13.83 10.64 -4.22
C ALA A 67 -12.39 10.80 -3.70
N LEU A 68 -11.41 10.95 -4.60
CA LEU A 68 -10.01 11.18 -4.24
C LEU A 68 -9.83 12.49 -3.47
N SER A 69 -10.49 13.58 -3.88
CA SER A 69 -10.46 14.86 -3.16
C SER A 69 -11.03 14.73 -1.75
N THR A 70 -12.11 13.97 -1.59
CA THR A 70 -12.71 13.71 -0.28
C THR A 70 -11.76 12.90 0.62
N ILE A 71 -11.09 11.88 0.08
CA ILE A 71 -10.09 11.08 0.80
C ILE A 71 -8.86 11.92 1.18
N GLN A 72 -8.36 12.77 0.27
CA GLN A 72 -7.32 13.75 0.58
C GLN A 72 -7.74 14.62 1.77
N GLY A 73 -8.97 15.13 1.76
CA GLY A 73 -9.50 15.94 2.86
C GLY A 73 -9.71 15.18 4.17
N TYR A 74 -9.79 13.85 4.17
CA TYR A 74 -9.71 13.02 5.37
C TYR A 74 -8.27 12.93 5.87
N ALA A 75 -7.31 12.66 4.98
CA ALA A 75 -5.90 12.57 5.32
C ALA A 75 -5.34 13.89 5.88
N ASP A 76 -5.71 15.03 5.30
CA ASP A 76 -5.23 16.36 5.73
C ASP A 76 -5.67 16.74 7.14
N LYS A 77 -6.73 16.11 7.67
CA LYS A 77 -7.23 16.34 9.02
C LYS A 77 -6.58 15.45 10.08
N CYS A 78 -5.93 14.37 9.65
CA CYS A 78 -5.25 13.44 10.52
C CYS A 78 -3.76 13.77 10.61
N LEU A 79 -3.30 14.07 11.82
CA LEU A 79 -1.90 14.34 12.10
C LEU A 79 -1.07 13.06 11.99
N ASP A 80 0.17 13.20 11.54
CA ASP A 80 1.13 12.10 11.45
C ASP A 80 1.40 11.45 12.81
N ASP A 81 1.58 12.24 13.86
CA ASP A 81 1.82 11.74 15.22
C ASP A 81 0.61 10.94 15.77
N TYR A 82 -0.60 11.35 15.40
CA TYR A 82 -1.83 10.63 15.70
C TYR A 82 -1.90 9.30 14.94
N PHE A 83 -1.56 9.29 13.64
CA PHE A 83 -1.47 8.05 12.86
C PHE A 83 -0.39 7.09 13.40
N ILE A 84 0.80 7.59 13.74
CA ILE A 84 1.88 6.81 14.34
C ILE A 84 1.44 6.24 15.70
N SER A 85 0.72 7.02 16.50
CA SER A 85 0.14 6.56 17.77
C SER A 85 -0.90 5.46 17.55
N PHE A 86 -1.72 5.58 16.50
CA PHE A 86 -2.68 4.54 16.11
C PHE A 86 -1.97 3.24 15.72
N LEU A 87 -0.89 3.30 14.93
CA LEU A 87 -0.13 2.11 14.52
C LEU A 87 0.50 1.38 15.70
N ASN A 88 1.03 2.12 16.68
CA ASN A 88 1.75 1.56 17.84
C ASN A 88 0.88 1.34 19.08
N GLY A 89 -0.37 1.82 19.06
CA GLY A 89 -1.28 1.79 20.20
C GLY A 89 -1.80 0.39 20.55
N PHE A 90 -2.25 0.23 21.79
CA PHE A 90 -2.98 -0.96 22.24
C PHE A 90 -4.34 -1.06 21.54
N ASP A 91 -4.80 -2.29 21.28
CA ASP A 91 -5.97 -2.56 20.43
C ASP A 91 -7.21 -1.76 20.82
N GLN A 92 -7.55 -1.66 22.11
CA GLN A 92 -8.75 -0.92 22.53
C GLN A 92 -8.68 0.58 22.18
N ALA A 93 -7.53 1.22 22.39
CA ALA A 93 -7.35 2.63 22.07
C ALA A 93 -7.35 2.85 20.56
N SER A 94 -6.61 2.02 19.81
CA SER A 94 -6.57 2.10 18.35
C SER A 94 -7.93 1.84 17.70
N MET A 95 -8.74 0.92 18.24
CA MET A 95 -10.11 0.69 17.77
C MET A 95 -11.02 1.92 17.94
N SER A 96 -10.87 2.67 19.03
CA SER A 96 -11.61 3.92 19.22
C SER A 96 -11.13 5.02 18.26
N MET A 97 -9.82 5.10 17.99
CA MET A 97 -9.25 6.04 17.01
C MET A 97 -9.76 5.73 15.60
N GLU A 98 -9.75 4.47 15.18
CA GLU A 98 -10.26 4.00 13.88
C GLU A 98 -11.70 4.44 13.63
N LYS A 99 -12.58 4.24 14.62
CA LYS A 99 -14.00 4.57 14.49
C LYS A 99 -14.29 6.08 14.45
N SER A 100 -13.38 6.90 14.95
CA SER A 100 -13.60 8.33 15.14
C SER A 100 -12.86 9.22 14.15
N GLU A 101 -11.92 8.67 13.38
CA GLU A 101 -11.11 9.40 12.40
C GLU A 101 -11.35 8.84 10.98
N PRO A 102 -11.93 9.63 10.05
CA PRO A 102 -12.30 9.16 8.71
C PRO A 102 -11.22 8.41 7.94
N ILE A 103 -9.97 8.90 7.96
CA ILE A 103 -8.89 8.27 7.19
C ILE A 103 -8.47 6.93 7.81
N LEU A 104 -8.58 6.77 9.13
CA LEU A 104 -8.26 5.50 9.81
C LEU A 104 -9.35 4.46 9.54
N TYR A 105 -10.61 4.89 9.51
CA TYR A 105 -11.71 4.03 9.08
C TYR A 105 -11.49 3.56 7.63
N TYR A 106 -11.18 4.48 6.71
CA TYR A 106 -10.88 4.11 5.31
C TYR A 106 -9.67 3.17 5.18
N TYR A 107 -8.60 3.42 5.95
CA TYR A 107 -7.42 2.55 6.04
C TYR A 107 -7.80 1.12 6.48
N ARG A 108 -8.69 0.97 7.48
CA ARG A 108 -9.25 -0.34 7.86
C ARG A 108 -10.10 -0.95 6.74
N SER A 109 -11.02 -0.19 6.15
CA SER A 109 -11.90 -0.68 5.08
C SER A 109 -11.10 -1.20 3.88
N ALA A 110 -10.02 -0.52 3.50
CA ALA A 110 -9.11 -0.95 2.45
C ALA A 110 -8.48 -2.32 2.77
N PHE A 111 -8.00 -2.52 4.00
CA PHE A 111 -7.48 -3.81 4.44
C PHE A 111 -8.52 -4.91 4.38
N ASP A 112 -9.72 -4.66 4.91
CA ASP A 112 -10.82 -5.63 4.91
C ASP A 112 -11.19 -6.05 3.49
N ARG A 113 -11.29 -5.09 2.56
CA ARG A 113 -11.56 -5.38 1.15
C ARG A 113 -10.47 -6.23 0.50
N VAL A 114 -9.20 -5.92 0.76
CA VAL A 114 -8.07 -6.68 0.19
C VAL A 114 -8.08 -8.11 0.72
N VAL A 115 -8.21 -8.28 2.05
CA VAL A 115 -8.26 -9.60 2.67
C VAL A 115 -9.46 -10.41 2.19
N ASP A 116 -10.64 -9.80 2.09
CA ASP A 116 -11.83 -10.45 1.54
C ASP A 116 -11.63 -10.87 0.08
N GLY A 117 -11.07 -9.99 -0.74
CA GLY A 117 -10.71 -10.28 -2.13
C GLY A 117 -9.76 -11.48 -2.24
N ILE A 118 -8.69 -11.51 -1.44
CA ILE A 118 -7.74 -12.63 -1.44
C ILE A 118 -8.40 -13.93 -0.97
N LYS A 119 -9.26 -13.90 0.04
CA LYS A 119 -9.94 -15.10 0.56
C LYS A 119 -10.92 -15.68 -0.44
N ASN A 120 -11.70 -14.82 -1.09
CA ASN A 120 -12.88 -15.24 -1.84
C ASN A 120 -12.64 -15.32 -3.36
N SER A 121 -11.57 -14.72 -3.88
CA SER A 121 -11.33 -14.77 -5.32
C SER A 121 -10.83 -16.13 -5.80
N LYS A 122 -11.31 -16.53 -6.97
CA LYS A 122 -10.73 -17.63 -7.74
C LYS A 122 -10.22 -17.03 -9.04
N VAL A 123 -8.90 -16.87 -9.14
CA VAL A 123 -8.27 -16.22 -10.29
C VAL A 123 -8.29 -17.17 -11.50
N GLU A 124 -8.72 -16.67 -12.64
CA GLU A 124 -8.85 -17.46 -13.88
C GLU A 124 -7.50 -17.60 -14.58
N ASN A 125 -7.28 -18.70 -15.31
CA ASN A 125 -6.12 -18.82 -16.20
C ASN A 125 -6.10 -17.66 -17.21
N GLY A 126 -4.90 -17.13 -17.44
CA GLY A 126 -4.65 -15.94 -18.25
C GLY A 126 -4.90 -14.61 -17.52
N THR A 127 -5.08 -14.64 -16.19
CA THR A 127 -5.35 -13.43 -15.40
C THR A 127 -4.48 -13.30 -14.15
N ALA A 128 -4.35 -12.08 -13.64
CA ALA A 128 -3.84 -11.79 -12.30
C ALA A 128 -4.68 -10.68 -11.66
N GLU A 129 -4.91 -10.77 -10.35
CA GLU A 129 -5.55 -9.73 -9.55
C GLU A 129 -4.49 -9.01 -8.71
N ILE A 130 -4.51 -7.68 -8.74
CA ILE A 130 -3.50 -6.81 -8.12
C ILE A 130 -4.23 -5.83 -7.21
N TRP A 131 -3.81 -5.73 -5.94
CA TRP A 131 -4.36 -4.78 -4.99
C TRP A 131 -3.27 -3.87 -4.44
N LEU A 132 -3.56 -2.57 -4.39
CA LEU A 132 -2.80 -1.63 -3.56
C LEU A 132 -3.40 -1.64 -2.16
N LEU A 133 -2.62 -1.97 -1.14
CA LEU A 133 -3.06 -1.97 0.25
C LEU A 133 -2.90 -0.58 0.90
N TYR A 134 -1.66 -0.10 1.00
CA TYR A 134 -1.31 1.16 1.64
C TYR A 134 0.08 1.59 1.19
N ASN A 135 0.33 2.90 1.06
CA ASN A 135 1.60 3.48 0.60
C ASN A 135 2.05 2.92 -0.77
N MET A 136 2.91 1.90 -0.77
CA MET A 136 3.28 1.12 -1.95
C MET A 136 3.23 -0.40 -1.72
N GLY A 137 2.53 -0.84 -0.68
CA GLY A 137 2.34 -2.25 -0.39
C GLY A 137 1.34 -2.88 -1.36
N TYR A 138 1.79 -3.84 -2.17
CA TYR A 138 0.94 -4.54 -3.15
C TYR A 138 0.76 -6.01 -2.79
N ILE A 139 -0.41 -6.54 -3.13
CA ILE A 139 -0.67 -7.98 -3.15
C ILE A 139 -1.05 -8.36 -4.57
N VAL A 140 -0.49 -9.45 -5.07
CA VAL A 140 -0.81 -10.02 -6.39
C VAL A 140 -1.25 -11.46 -6.20
N LYS A 141 -2.36 -11.83 -6.83
CA LYS A 141 -2.88 -13.19 -6.83
C LYS A 141 -3.08 -13.67 -8.25
N THR A 142 -2.65 -14.90 -8.49
CA THR A 142 -2.69 -15.61 -9.76
C THR A 142 -3.43 -16.94 -9.56
N PRO A 143 -3.69 -17.72 -10.62
CA PRO A 143 -4.26 -19.05 -10.46
C PRO A 143 -3.34 -20.00 -9.66
N SER A 144 -2.02 -19.79 -9.74
CA SER A 144 -1.01 -20.66 -9.10
C SER A 144 -0.49 -20.17 -7.75
N GLY A 145 -0.81 -18.95 -7.31
CA GLY A 145 -0.40 -18.50 -5.99
C GLY A 145 -0.69 -17.03 -5.71
N CYS A 146 -0.23 -16.56 -4.56
CA CYS A 146 -0.40 -15.19 -4.10
C CYS A 146 0.89 -14.69 -3.46
N PHE A 147 1.31 -13.46 -3.75
CA PHE A 147 2.46 -12.85 -3.11
C PHE A 147 2.18 -11.42 -2.71
N ALA A 148 3.00 -10.92 -1.80
CA ALA A 148 2.93 -9.54 -1.36
C ALA A 148 4.30 -8.87 -1.41
N ILE A 149 4.31 -7.56 -1.57
CA ILE A 149 5.52 -6.74 -1.55
C ILE A 149 5.28 -5.49 -0.70
N ASP A 150 6.27 -5.13 0.09
CA ASP A 150 6.34 -3.90 0.90
C ASP A 150 5.09 -3.62 1.77
N ILE A 151 4.58 -4.66 2.44
CA ILE A 151 3.40 -4.54 3.29
C ILE A 151 3.76 -3.89 4.64
N SER A 152 3.36 -2.62 4.80
CA SER A 152 3.34 -1.93 6.10
C SER A 152 1.90 -1.61 6.50
N HIS A 153 1.31 -2.49 7.33
CA HIS A 153 -0.06 -2.33 7.79
C HIS A 153 -0.25 -2.83 9.23
N ARG A 154 -1.12 -2.18 10.02
CA ARG A 154 -1.39 -2.60 11.41
C ARG A 154 -1.79 -4.07 11.52
N TRP A 155 -2.69 -4.51 10.65
CA TRP A 155 -3.20 -5.90 10.60
C TRP A 155 -2.44 -6.82 9.63
N ALA A 156 -1.27 -6.42 9.13
CA ALA A 156 -0.55 -7.14 8.09
C ALA A 156 -0.35 -8.64 8.40
N LYS A 157 -0.17 -9.01 9.67
CA LYS A 157 -0.05 -10.41 10.12
C LYS A 157 -1.18 -11.31 9.61
N GLU A 158 -2.41 -10.81 9.46
CA GLU A 158 -3.55 -11.61 9.00
C GLU A 158 -3.42 -12.06 7.53
N LEU A 159 -2.49 -11.48 6.76
CA LEU A 159 -2.20 -11.90 5.38
C LEU A 159 -1.36 -13.18 5.32
N ALA A 160 -0.60 -13.51 6.37
CA ALA A 160 0.38 -14.60 6.35
C ALA A 160 -0.20 -15.97 5.91
N PRO A 161 -1.43 -16.37 6.28
CA PRO A 161 -2.01 -17.61 5.79
C PRO A 161 -2.26 -17.63 4.28
N TYR A 162 -2.48 -16.47 3.66
CA TYR A 162 -3.01 -16.34 2.30
C TYR A 162 -1.97 -16.01 1.24
N ILE A 163 -0.80 -15.48 1.63
CA ILE A 163 0.31 -15.20 0.70
C ILE A 163 1.33 -16.34 0.76
N ASP A 164 1.90 -16.73 -0.36
CA ASP A 164 2.87 -17.82 -0.49
C ASP A 164 4.30 -17.34 -0.23
N PHE A 165 4.61 -16.10 -0.60
CA PHE A 165 5.88 -15.44 -0.27
C PHE A 165 5.70 -13.93 -0.11
N LEU A 166 6.64 -13.32 0.61
CA LEU A 166 6.71 -11.88 0.85
C LEU A 166 8.02 -11.33 0.29
N CYS A 167 7.96 -10.21 -0.42
CA CYS A 167 9.12 -9.44 -0.84
C CYS A 167 9.23 -8.16 0.01
N VAL A 168 10.41 -7.87 0.54
CA VAL A 168 10.69 -6.65 1.29
C VAL A 168 11.88 -5.95 0.66
N THR A 169 11.63 -4.79 0.06
CA THR A 169 12.64 -4.08 -0.73
C THR A 169 13.79 -3.57 0.14
N HIS A 170 13.49 -3.01 1.31
CA HIS A 170 14.50 -2.46 2.22
C HIS A 170 14.01 -2.25 3.65
N LYS A 171 14.89 -1.70 4.51
CA LYS A 171 14.66 -1.57 5.95
C LYS A 171 14.20 -0.16 6.34
N HIS A 172 13.09 0.28 5.78
CA HIS A 172 12.31 1.41 6.31
C HIS A 172 10.92 0.93 6.74
N SER A 173 10.42 1.50 7.85
CA SER A 173 9.25 0.98 8.58
C SER A 173 7.94 1.04 7.80
N ASP A 174 7.86 1.90 6.80
CA ASP A 174 6.75 2.06 5.87
C ASP A 174 6.77 1.05 4.70
N HIS A 175 7.79 0.16 4.65
CA HIS A 175 7.91 -0.93 3.66
C HIS A 175 7.78 -2.33 4.27
N TYR A 176 7.61 -2.47 5.58
CA TYR A 176 7.45 -3.80 6.17
C TYR A 176 6.67 -3.79 7.47
N ASN A 177 6.17 -4.97 7.82
CA ASN A 177 5.58 -5.24 9.13
C ASN A 177 6.30 -6.43 9.77
N THR A 178 6.82 -6.24 10.98
CA THR A 178 7.60 -7.25 11.70
C THR A 178 6.78 -8.49 12.03
N ASP A 179 5.51 -8.32 12.39
CA ASP A 179 4.64 -9.41 12.80
C ASP A 179 4.22 -10.28 11.62
N LEU A 180 4.01 -9.68 10.45
CA LEU A 180 3.83 -10.40 9.19
C LEU A 180 5.10 -11.19 8.83
N ILE A 181 6.27 -10.55 8.87
CA ILE A 181 7.54 -11.25 8.57
C ILE A 181 7.73 -12.46 9.50
N GLN A 182 7.50 -12.28 10.80
CA GLN A 182 7.64 -13.37 11.75
C GLN A 182 6.61 -14.48 11.49
N ALA A 183 5.34 -14.12 11.23
CA ALA A 183 4.32 -15.10 10.90
C ALA A 183 4.63 -15.88 9.61
N MET A 184 5.24 -15.24 8.60
CA MET A 184 5.72 -15.92 7.39
C MET A 184 6.81 -16.94 7.71
N PHE A 185 7.80 -16.57 8.53
CA PHE A 185 8.84 -17.50 8.97
C PHE A 185 8.29 -18.67 9.79
N ASP A 186 7.35 -18.40 10.70
CA ASP A 186 6.71 -19.43 11.53
C ASP A 186 5.93 -20.44 10.68
N LEU A 187 5.37 -19.99 9.54
CA LEU A 187 4.69 -20.84 8.56
C LEU A 187 5.66 -21.50 7.55
N GLY A 188 6.97 -21.25 7.66
CA GLY A 188 7.98 -21.76 6.73
C GLY A 188 7.90 -21.16 5.32
N LYS A 189 7.25 -20.00 5.18
CA LYS A 189 7.06 -19.33 3.88
C LYS A 189 8.26 -18.42 3.54
N PRO A 190 8.64 -18.30 2.25
CA PRO A 190 9.73 -17.44 1.84
C PRO A 190 9.49 -15.95 2.14
N VAL A 191 10.54 -15.29 2.67
CA VAL A 191 10.59 -13.82 2.79
C VAL A 191 11.85 -13.31 2.10
N LEU A 192 11.70 -12.71 0.93
CA LEU A 192 12.81 -12.22 0.12
C LEU A 192 13.23 -10.83 0.60
N SER A 193 14.52 -10.65 0.87
CA SER A 193 15.10 -9.34 1.24
C SER A 193 16.62 -9.36 1.11
N ASN A 194 17.25 -8.19 1.23
CA ASN A 194 18.70 -8.09 1.38
C ASN A 194 19.19 -8.01 2.84
N TYR A 195 18.32 -8.04 3.86
CA TYR A 195 18.75 -7.71 5.24
C TYR A 195 18.12 -8.52 6.38
N LEU A 196 17.00 -9.22 6.18
CA LEU A 196 16.25 -9.82 7.30
C LEU A 196 16.95 -11.05 7.91
N LYS A 197 17.59 -11.85 7.06
CA LYS A 197 18.40 -13.02 7.44
C LYS A 197 19.80 -12.88 6.84
N ASP A 198 20.73 -13.72 7.29
CA ASP A 198 22.03 -13.83 6.63
C ASP A 198 21.91 -14.64 5.31
N THR A 199 23.00 -14.71 4.56
CA THR A 199 23.03 -15.35 3.23
C THR A 199 22.94 -16.88 3.26
N THR A 200 22.91 -17.52 4.43
CA THR A 200 22.59 -18.95 4.54
C THR A 200 21.09 -19.21 4.33
N TYR A 201 20.25 -18.20 4.55
CA TYR A 201 18.84 -18.26 4.20
C TYR A 201 18.67 -18.13 2.67
N PRO A 202 18.00 -19.08 1.99
CA PRO A 202 17.94 -19.11 0.53
C PRO A 202 17.37 -17.85 -0.12
N TYR A 203 16.51 -17.13 0.59
CA TYR A 203 15.80 -15.94 0.10
C TYR A 203 16.46 -14.62 0.51
N THR A 204 17.70 -14.66 0.98
CA THR A 204 18.53 -13.46 1.16
C THR A 204 19.57 -13.33 0.06
N ALA A 205 19.67 -12.13 -0.52
CA ALA A 205 20.74 -11.74 -1.45
C ALA A 205 21.30 -10.35 -1.15
N LYS A 206 22.61 -10.20 -1.27
CA LYS A 206 23.34 -8.92 -1.15
C LYS A 206 23.72 -8.31 -2.50
N GLY A 207 23.17 -8.85 -3.58
CA GLY A 207 23.35 -8.41 -4.96
C GLY A 207 22.34 -9.13 -5.85
N ASP A 208 22.65 -9.19 -7.15
CA ASP A 208 21.78 -9.81 -8.14
C ASP A 208 21.51 -11.28 -7.83
N LYS A 209 20.24 -11.68 -7.93
CA LYS A 209 19.83 -13.08 -7.74
C LYS A 209 18.52 -13.38 -8.44
N ASP A 210 18.46 -14.61 -8.96
CA ASP A 210 17.24 -15.21 -9.50
C ASP A 210 16.70 -16.25 -8.51
N TYR A 211 15.37 -16.29 -8.38
CA TYR A 211 14.65 -17.26 -7.56
C TYR A 211 13.53 -17.90 -8.37
N GLU A 212 13.15 -19.11 -7.96
CA GLU A 212 11.95 -19.79 -8.42
C GLU A 212 11.15 -20.23 -7.19
N ILE A 213 9.86 -19.84 -7.14
CA ILE A 213 8.92 -20.24 -6.09
C ILE A 213 7.65 -20.68 -6.80
N GLY A 214 7.40 -21.99 -6.86
CA GLY A 214 6.29 -22.51 -7.65
C GLY A 214 6.42 -22.11 -9.13
N LYS A 215 5.42 -21.40 -9.67
CA LYS A 215 5.47 -20.87 -11.05
C LYS A 215 6.14 -19.50 -11.18
N PHE A 216 6.43 -18.84 -10.06
CA PHE A 216 6.97 -17.49 -10.06
C PHE A 216 8.48 -17.52 -10.30
N LYS A 217 8.95 -16.77 -11.29
CA LYS A 217 10.37 -16.50 -11.52
C LYS A 217 10.67 -15.08 -11.11
N ILE A 218 11.61 -14.91 -10.18
CA ILE A 218 11.87 -13.63 -9.54
C ILE A 218 13.30 -13.24 -9.84
N ARG A 219 13.48 -12.10 -10.50
CA ARG A 219 14.79 -11.48 -10.70
C ARG A 219 14.94 -10.31 -9.73
N THR A 220 16.13 -10.20 -9.17
CA THR A 220 16.47 -9.12 -8.26
C THR A 220 17.80 -8.49 -8.63
N CYS A 221 17.88 -7.19 -8.41
CA CYS A 221 19.11 -6.39 -8.35
C CYS A 221 19.02 -5.41 -7.18
N ILE A 222 20.11 -4.70 -6.89
CA ILE A 222 20.18 -3.78 -5.75
C ILE A 222 20.59 -2.38 -6.21
N THR A 223 19.89 -1.38 -5.69
CA THR A 223 20.08 0.05 -5.97
C THR A 223 20.36 0.83 -4.69
N ASP A 224 20.84 2.07 -4.81
CA ASP A 224 20.88 2.97 -3.66
C ASP A 224 19.46 3.45 -3.29
N HIS A 225 19.28 3.83 -2.04
CA HIS A 225 18.06 4.47 -1.57
C HIS A 225 18.05 5.94 -1.94
N ASN A 226 17.15 6.32 -2.84
CA ASN A 226 16.91 7.69 -3.29
C ASN A 226 18.22 8.55 -3.34
N ASN A 227 18.19 9.81 -2.91
CA ASN A 227 19.41 10.63 -2.76
C ASN A 227 19.88 10.76 -1.30
N SER A 228 19.53 9.79 -0.44
CA SER A 228 19.82 9.79 1.01
C SER A 228 21.24 9.39 1.39
N GLY A 229 22.01 8.85 0.46
CA GLY A 229 23.37 8.34 0.72
C GLY A 229 23.42 6.90 1.25
N LEU A 230 22.30 6.16 1.30
CA LEU A 230 22.31 4.73 1.63
C LEU A 230 22.57 3.91 0.36
N SER A 231 23.81 3.44 0.19
CA SER A 231 24.20 2.63 -0.97
C SER A 231 23.79 1.17 -0.84
N ASN A 232 23.48 0.54 -1.99
CA ASN A 232 23.10 -0.88 -2.08
C ASN A 232 22.03 -1.30 -1.07
N PHE A 233 21.00 -0.47 -0.92
CA PHE A 233 20.03 -0.57 0.16
C PHE A 233 18.69 -1.15 -0.29
N VAL A 234 18.27 -0.87 -1.53
CA VAL A 234 16.94 -1.24 -2.03
C VAL A 234 17.05 -2.40 -3.01
N THR A 235 16.39 -3.50 -2.70
CA THR A 235 16.20 -4.62 -3.61
C THR A 235 15.04 -4.35 -4.55
N ILE A 236 15.30 -4.46 -5.85
CA ILE A 236 14.29 -4.43 -6.91
C ILE A 236 13.73 -5.84 -7.09
N PHE A 237 12.43 -5.98 -7.24
CA PHE A 237 11.79 -7.27 -7.53
C PHE A 237 11.08 -7.21 -8.88
N GLN A 238 11.51 -8.03 -9.83
CA GLN A 238 10.79 -8.29 -11.07
C GLN A 238 10.31 -9.75 -11.05
N ILE A 239 9.00 -9.94 -11.15
CA ILE A 239 8.32 -11.21 -10.93
C ILE A 239 7.53 -11.59 -12.19
N ASP A 240 8.00 -12.60 -12.89
CA ASP A 240 7.22 -13.30 -13.93
C ASP A 240 6.28 -14.28 -13.22
N CYS A 241 4.98 -14.07 -13.42
CA CYS A 241 3.91 -14.80 -12.76
C CYS A 241 3.56 -16.13 -13.45
N GLY A 242 4.30 -16.54 -14.48
CA GLY A 242 4.19 -17.85 -15.09
C GLY A 242 3.14 -17.97 -16.18
N ASP A 243 3.11 -19.13 -16.82
CA ASP A 243 2.34 -19.41 -18.04
C ASP A 243 0.82 -19.31 -17.87
N ASP A 244 0.32 -19.61 -16.67
CA ASP A 244 -1.09 -19.53 -16.32
C ASP A 244 -1.58 -18.09 -16.11
N THR A 245 -0.70 -17.10 -16.20
CA THR A 245 -1.04 -15.68 -16.32
C THR A 245 -0.78 -15.11 -17.70
N GLY A 246 -0.32 -15.94 -18.65
CA GLY A 246 0.23 -15.48 -19.93
C GLY A 246 1.63 -14.87 -19.79
N ASN A 247 2.39 -15.25 -18.75
CA ASN A 247 3.68 -14.67 -18.36
C ASN A 247 3.55 -13.18 -18.02
N PHE A 248 2.57 -12.86 -17.16
CA PHE A 248 2.43 -11.50 -16.62
C PHE A 248 3.65 -11.14 -15.77
N VAL A 249 4.35 -10.05 -16.12
CA VAL A 249 5.54 -9.57 -15.43
C VAL A 249 5.22 -8.31 -14.63
N PHE A 250 5.37 -8.41 -13.31
CA PHE A 250 5.21 -7.32 -12.36
C PHE A 250 6.57 -6.88 -11.82
N MET A 251 6.83 -5.57 -11.78
CA MET A 251 8.10 -5.04 -11.28
C MET A 251 7.87 -3.96 -10.23
N HIS A 252 8.55 -4.08 -9.10
CA HIS A 252 8.47 -3.14 -7.98
C HIS A 252 9.86 -2.67 -7.59
N VAL A 253 10.05 -1.35 -7.55
CA VAL A 253 11.39 -0.75 -7.40
C VAL A 253 11.67 -0.17 -6.02
N GLY A 254 10.69 -0.24 -5.10
CA GLY A 254 10.82 0.33 -3.75
C GLY A 254 11.30 1.78 -3.81
N ASP A 255 12.19 2.13 -2.90
CA ASP A 255 12.74 3.48 -2.78
C ASP A 255 14.01 3.73 -3.59
N SER A 256 14.17 3.02 -4.70
CA SER A 256 15.32 3.14 -5.57
C SER A 256 15.63 4.59 -5.96
N ASN A 257 16.90 4.86 -6.22
CA ASN A 257 17.38 6.12 -6.76
C ASN A 257 17.12 6.32 -8.27
N PHE A 258 16.62 5.30 -8.97
CA PHE A 258 16.37 5.30 -10.42
C PHE A 258 17.62 5.58 -11.28
N LYS A 259 18.81 5.13 -10.86
CA LYS A 259 20.03 5.15 -11.69
C LYS A 259 20.10 3.87 -12.54
N PRO A 260 19.95 3.94 -13.88
CA PRO A 260 19.90 2.73 -14.72
C PRO A 260 21.10 1.81 -14.55
N GLU A 261 22.29 2.33 -14.24
CA GLU A 261 23.51 1.54 -14.09
C GLU A 261 23.44 0.51 -12.94
N GLN A 262 22.50 0.67 -12.00
CA GLN A 262 22.28 -0.27 -10.89
C GLN A 262 21.14 -1.28 -11.16
N TYR A 263 20.44 -1.14 -12.29
CA TYR A 263 19.39 -2.08 -12.70
C TYR A 263 20.00 -3.18 -13.59
N THR A 264 20.83 -4.02 -12.97
CA THR A 264 21.74 -4.94 -13.70
C THR A 264 21.13 -6.30 -14.04
N ASN A 265 20.15 -6.78 -13.26
CA ASN A 265 19.51 -8.09 -13.43
C ASN A 265 17.99 -7.98 -13.56
N ILE A 266 17.55 -7.35 -14.63
CA ILE A 266 16.12 -7.15 -14.97
C ILE A 266 15.88 -7.49 -16.44
N ALA A 267 14.64 -7.82 -16.79
CA ALA A 267 14.23 -7.97 -18.18
C ALA A 267 13.88 -6.58 -18.76
N PRO A 268 14.08 -6.37 -20.07
CA PRO A 268 13.81 -5.08 -20.71
C PRO A 268 12.31 -4.77 -20.84
N HIS A 269 11.43 -5.76 -20.74
CA HIS A 269 9.98 -5.59 -20.82
C HIS A 269 9.33 -6.07 -19.53
N VAL A 270 8.34 -5.30 -19.06
CA VAL A 270 7.46 -5.66 -17.94
C VAL A 270 6.03 -5.25 -18.29
N ASN A 271 5.03 -5.94 -17.76
CA ASN A 271 3.64 -5.53 -18.00
C ASN A 271 3.25 -4.40 -17.05
N VAL A 272 3.60 -4.50 -15.77
CA VAL A 272 3.28 -3.49 -14.75
C VAL A 272 4.54 -3.10 -14.00
N LEU A 273 4.84 -1.81 -13.96
CA LEU A 273 5.90 -1.22 -13.13
C LEU A 273 5.30 -0.40 -11.99
N ILE A 274 5.82 -0.60 -10.78
CA ILE A 274 5.48 0.15 -9.57
C ILE A 274 6.67 1.02 -9.15
N PRO A 275 6.73 2.29 -9.57
CA PRO A 275 7.64 3.27 -9.01
C PRO A 275 7.02 3.97 -7.80
N ARG A 276 7.87 4.43 -6.88
CA ARG A 276 7.48 5.48 -5.93
C ARG A 276 7.45 6.85 -6.60
N TYR A 277 6.71 7.79 -6.03
CA TYR A 277 6.87 9.21 -6.34
C TYR A 277 8.28 9.69 -5.99
N ALA A 278 8.95 10.32 -6.96
CA ALA A 278 10.29 10.85 -6.77
C ALA A 278 10.32 12.27 -6.19
N PRO A 279 11.08 12.51 -5.09
CA PRO A 279 11.31 13.84 -4.55
C PRO A 279 11.83 14.80 -5.63
N ASN A 280 12.79 14.33 -6.44
CA ASN A 280 13.23 15.05 -7.62
C ASN A 280 12.30 14.74 -8.79
N ALA A 281 11.77 15.79 -9.41
CA ALA A 281 10.75 15.64 -10.44
C ALA A 281 11.22 14.77 -11.63
N LEU A 282 10.39 13.79 -11.98
CA LEU A 282 10.54 12.89 -13.13
C LEU A 282 11.79 12.01 -13.11
N THR A 283 12.41 11.81 -11.96
CA THR A 283 13.55 10.89 -11.82
C THR A 283 13.15 9.45 -12.15
N GLU A 284 11.88 9.10 -11.94
CA GLU A 284 11.29 7.82 -12.32
C GLU A 284 11.48 7.49 -13.81
N ASN A 285 11.50 8.52 -14.68
CA ASN A 285 11.68 8.36 -16.12
C ASN A 285 13.09 7.88 -16.51
N ASN A 286 14.08 7.98 -15.62
CA ASN A 286 15.44 7.55 -15.93
C ASN A 286 15.52 6.05 -16.24
N ILE A 287 14.65 5.24 -15.63
CA ILE A 287 14.59 3.79 -15.84
C ILE A 287 13.58 3.39 -16.92
N LEU A 288 12.96 4.34 -17.63
CA LEU A 288 12.00 4.08 -18.70
C LEU A 288 12.65 4.24 -20.06
N GLY A 289 12.70 3.17 -20.85
CA GLY A 289 13.34 3.18 -22.17
C GLY A 289 13.90 1.83 -22.57
N THR A 290 14.78 1.84 -23.57
CA THR A 290 15.40 0.65 -24.17
C THR A 290 16.90 0.52 -23.87
N GLY A 291 17.46 1.47 -23.12
CA GLY A 291 18.86 1.47 -22.73
C GLY A 291 19.21 0.42 -21.67
N ALA A 292 20.50 0.26 -21.40
CA ALA A 292 20.96 -0.60 -20.32
C ALA A 292 20.38 -0.15 -18.97
N GLY A 293 19.76 -1.07 -18.23
CA GLY A 293 19.11 -0.79 -16.96
C GLY A 293 17.78 -0.02 -17.04
N GLN A 294 17.24 0.14 -18.25
CA GLN A 294 15.91 0.67 -18.46
C GLN A 294 14.92 -0.46 -18.79
N VAL A 295 13.65 -0.20 -18.53
CA VAL A 295 12.53 -1.10 -18.84
C VAL A 295 11.47 -0.39 -19.69
N GLN A 296 10.75 -1.18 -20.47
CA GLN A 296 9.57 -0.78 -21.20
C GLN A 296 8.33 -1.40 -20.52
N PRO A 297 7.67 -0.66 -19.63
CA PRO A 297 6.41 -1.11 -19.03
C PRO A 297 5.23 -0.90 -19.99
N ASP A 298 4.30 -1.85 -20.03
CA ASP A 298 2.99 -1.60 -20.65
C ASP A 298 2.16 -0.62 -19.81
N TYR A 299 2.28 -0.70 -18.48
CA TYR A 299 1.57 0.11 -17.50
C TYR A 299 2.50 0.55 -16.35
N VAL A 300 2.28 1.77 -15.85
CA VAL A 300 2.90 2.27 -14.61
C VAL A 300 1.82 2.53 -13.57
N LEU A 301 1.98 2.03 -12.36
CA LEU A 301 1.14 2.37 -11.21
C LEU A 301 1.96 3.22 -10.22
N LEU A 302 1.84 4.54 -10.34
CA LEU A 302 2.56 5.47 -9.49
C LEU A 302 2.07 5.32 -8.03
N SER A 303 3.01 4.99 -7.15
CA SER A 303 2.73 4.60 -5.77
C SER A 303 3.54 5.42 -4.77
N HIS A 304 3.49 5.01 -3.49
CA HIS A 304 4.15 5.71 -2.39
C HIS A 304 3.57 7.11 -2.17
N ILE A 305 2.24 7.19 -2.20
CA ILE A 305 1.44 8.41 -2.12
C ILE A 305 0.61 8.39 -0.83
N LEU A 306 0.35 9.57 -0.27
CA LEU A 306 -0.49 9.75 0.91
C LEU A 306 -0.02 8.96 2.14
N GLU A 307 1.30 8.82 2.32
CA GLU A 307 1.87 8.15 3.48
C GLU A 307 1.58 8.94 4.77
N MET A 308 0.60 8.46 5.53
CA MET A 308 0.09 9.13 6.72
C MET A 308 1.11 9.34 7.84
N ALA A 309 2.21 8.58 7.87
CA ALA A 309 3.27 8.73 8.87
C ALA A 309 4.18 9.94 8.64
N HIS A 310 4.11 10.59 7.47
CA HIS A 310 4.83 11.82 7.16
C HIS A 310 3.96 13.04 7.43
N ALA A 311 4.47 14.14 8.01
CA ALA A 311 3.65 15.29 8.43
C ALA A 311 2.90 16.06 7.32
N GLY A 312 3.32 15.93 6.06
CA GLY A 312 2.77 16.67 4.92
C GLY A 312 3.68 16.58 3.70
N VAL A 313 3.36 17.33 2.63
CA VAL A 313 4.10 17.30 1.36
C VAL A 313 5.59 17.60 1.54
N ASP A 314 5.92 18.60 2.37
CA ASP A 314 7.32 18.96 2.67
C ASP A 314 8.09 17.84 3.41
N ALA A 315 7.36 16.88 3.98
CA ALA A 315 7.88 15.70 4.64
C ALA A 315 7.67 14.41 3.82
N SER A 316 7.36 14.51 2.52
CA SER A 316 7.12 13.39 1.59
C SER A 316 5.74 12.71 1.68
N ARG A 317 4.74 13.29 2.36
CA ARG A 317 3.33 12.90 2.18
C ARG A 317 2.80 13.49 0.89
N TRP A 318 3.18 12.93 -0.26
CA TRP A 318 2.73 13.39 -1.56
C TRP A 318 1.20 13.34 -1.68
N SER A 319 0.59 14.42 -2.16
CA SER A 319 -0.86 14.49 -2.32
C SER A 319 -1.34 13.72 -3.55
N LEU A 320 -2.63 13.38 -3.56
CA LEU A 320 -3.26 12.71 -4.70
C LEU A 320 -3.24 13.59 -5.96
N ASP A 321 -3.44 14.90 -5.82
CA ASP A 321 -3.35 15.85 -6.94
C ASP A 321 -1.94 15.88 -7.55
N MET A 322 -0.91 15.91 -6.70
CA MET A 322 0.49 15.85 -7.16
C MET A 322 0.80 14.53 -7.85
N ALA A 323 0.25 13.42 -7.36
CA ALA A 323 0.41 12.11 -7.97
C ALA A 323 -0.24 12.05 -9.36
N LEU A 324 -1.47 12.57 -9.50
CA LEU A 324 -2.17 12.63 -10.80
C LEU A 324 -1.42 13.51 -11.80
N GLU A 325 -0.92 14.67 -11.35
CA GLU A 325 -0.09 15.53 -12.19
C GLU A 325 1.21 14.81 -12.60
N ARG A 326 1.89 14.15 -11.67
CA ARG A 326 3.12 13.40 -11.93
C ARG A 326 2.88 12.28 -12.93
N ALA A 327 1.82 11.50 -12.75
CA ALA A 327 1.44 10.40 -13.61
C ALA A 327 1.29 10.84 -15.08
N SER A 328 0.71 12.01 -15.32
CA SER A 328 0.56 12.58 -16.68
C SER A 328 1.88 12.91 -17.40
N LYS A 329 3.01 12.88 -16.68
CA LYS A 329 4.35 13.26 -17.16
C LYS A 329 5.34 12.09 -17.17
N ILE A 330 4.92 10.92 -16.70
CA ILE A 330 5.75 9.71 -16.78
C ILE A 330 5.82 9.24 -18.23
N ASN A 331 6.99 8.74 -18.66
CA ASN A 331 7.24 8.25 -20.01
C ASN A 331 6.62 6.86 -20.27
N CYS A 332 5.33 6.72 -19.95
CA CYS A 332 4.49 5.55 -20.22
C CYS A 332 3.05 6.04 -20.42
N ASP A 333 2.46 5.75 -21.58
CA ASP A 333 1.12 6.24 -21.95
C ASP A 333 0.01 5.76 -20.99
N GLN A 334 0.23 4.62 -20.32
CA GLN A 334 -0.71 4.02 -19.39
C GLN A 334 -0.19 4.15 -17.95
N THR A 335 -0.06 5.39 -17.47
CA THR A 335 0.35 5.68 -16.09
C THR A 335 -0.87 6.02 -15.24
N TYR A 336 -1.10 5.25 -14.18
CA TYR A 336 -2.26 5.37 -13.29
C TYR A 336 -1.85 5.61 -11.84
N VAL A 337 -2.77 6.20 -11.07
CA VAL A 337 -2.65 6.40 -9.61
C VAL A 337 -3.75 5.60 -8.92
N PRO A 338 -3.47 4.34 -8.55
CA PRO A 338 -4.40 3.58 -7.72
C PRO A 338 -4.40 4.11 -6.28
N MET A 339 -5.42 3.73 -5.52
CA MET A 339 -5.63 4.11 -4.14
C MET A 339 -5.99 2.87 -3.30
N TRP A 340 -5.92 3.01 -1.97
CA TRP A 340 -6.01 1.90 -1.02
C TRP A 340 -7.29 1.05 -1.22
N GLY A 341 -7.10 -0.26 -1.27
CA GLY A 341 -8.16 -1.25 -1.47
C GLY A 341 -8.62 -1.42 -2.92
N GLU A 342 -8.14 -0.60 -3.87
CA GLU A 342 -8.46 -0.79 -5.28
C GLU A 342 -7.87 -2.08 -5.83
N LYS A 343 -8.67 -2.79 -6.62
CA LYS A 343 -8.29 -4.00 -7.34
C LYS A 343 -8.18 -3.69 -8.82
N MET A 344 -7.04 -4.02 -9.41
CA MET A 344 -6.85 -4.03 -10.86
C MET A 344 -6.74 -5.47 -11.34
N VAL A 345 -7.23 -5.75 -12.55
CA VAL A 345 -7.22 -7.11 -13.11
C VAL A 345 -6.44 -7.12 -14.42
N TRP A 346 -5.34 -7.85 -14.43
CA TRP A 346 -4.66 -8.22 -15.66
C TRP A 346 -5.47 -9.31 -16.35
N LYS A 347 -5.90 -9.07 -17.59
CA LYS A 347 -6.65 -10.03 -18.41
C LYS A 347 -6.45 -9.72 -19.88
N ASN A 348 -6.20 -10.75 -20.70
CA ASN A 348 -6.07 -10.63 -22.15
C ASN A 348 -5.02 -9.59 -22.59
N GLY A 349 -3.88 -9.54 -21.89
CA GLY A 349 -2.79 -8.61 -22.21
C GLY A 349 -3.06 -7.15 -21.83
N LYS A 350 -4.04 -6.89 -20.96
CA LYS A 350 -4.42 -5.55 -20.53
C LYS A 350 -4.69 -5.49 -19.04
N LEU A 351 -4.38 -4.34 -18.44
CA LEU A 351 -4.78 -4.00 -17.07
C LEU A 351 -6.14 -3.28 -17.10
N ASN A 352 -7.11 -3.78 -16.31
CA ASN A 352 -8.48 -3.27 -16.23
C ASN A 352 -8.81 -2.76 -14.82
#